data_AF-B8HMH0-F1
#
_entry.id   AF-B8HMH0-F1
#
_cell.length_a   1.000
_cell.length_b   1.000
_cell.length_c   1.000
_cell.angle_alpha   90.00
_cell.angle_beta   90.00
_cell.angle_gamma   90.00
#
_symmetry.space_group_name_H-M   'P 1'
#
loop_
_entity.id
_entity.type
_entity.pdbx_description
1 polymer ?
#
loop_
_entity_poly.entity_id
_entity_poly.type
_entity_poly.pdbx_seq_one_letter_code
_entity_poly.pdbx_strand_id
1 'polypeptide(L)' 'MNIILKPKQEAFIQSRLESGRYQTVDEVITVALRLLAAQDEEYQQWLEETGKQIDVGLTDLEQGNVVELDEVIKTIQKS' A
#
# COMPACT_ATOMS: atom_id res chain seq x y z
N MET A 1 -6.82 16.21 21.59
CA MET A 1 -5.49 15.63 21.91
C MET A 1 -4.45 16.70 21.67
N ASN A 2 -3.50 16.90 22.59
CA ASN A 2 -2.41 17.85 22.39
C ASN A 2 -1.17 17.08 21.94
N ILE A 3 -0.58 17.50 20.82
CA ILE A 3 0.62 16.91 20.26
C ILE A 3 1.74 17.95 20.27
N ILE A 4 2.93 17.53 20.69
CA ILE A 4 4.14 18.35 20.60
C ILE A 4 4.90 17.86 19.38
N LEU A 5 5.12 18.76 18.42
CA LEU A 5 5.81 18.45 17.19
C LEU A 5 7.32 18.57 17.40
N LYS A 6 8.08 17.74 16.67
CA LYS A 6 9.54 17.92 16.58
C LYS A 6 9.83 19.13 15.69
N PRO A 7 10.94 19.87 15.90
CA PRO A 7 11.26 21.05 15.09
C PRO A 7 11.23 20.82 13.58
N LYS A 8 11.64 19.62 13.12
CA LYS A 8 11.58 19.24 11.70
C LYS A 8 10.14 19.13 11.16
N GLN A 9 9.20 18.65 11.98
CA GLN A 9 7.79 18.53 11.61
C GLN A 9 7.14 19.91 11.55
N GLU A 10 7.46 20.80 12.50
CA GLU A 10 7.00 22.19 12.50
C GLU A 10 7.50 22.92 11.25
N ALA A 11 8.80 22.84 10.95
CA ALA A 11 9.38 23.45 9.75
C ALA A 11 8.73 22.93 8.46
N PHE A 12 8.44 21.64 8.38
CA PHE A 12 7.71 21.06 7.25
C PHE A 12 6.31 21.66 7.11
N ILE A 13 5.52 21.67 8.19
CA ILE A 13 4.17 22.25 8.18
C ILE A 13 4.23 23.74 7.78
N GLN A 14 5.16 24.48 8.35
CA GLN A 14 5.35 25.90 8.06
C GLN A 14 5.63 26.14 6.56
N SER A 15 6.52 25.36 5.95
CA SER A 15 6.77 25.44 4.50
C SER A 15 5.53 25.14 3.64
N ARG A 16 4.61 24.30 4.13
CA ARG A 16 3.34 24.00 3.44
C ARG A 16 2.37 25.17 3.52
N LEU A 17 2.33 25.87 4.65
CA LEU A 17 1.54 27.09 4.80
C LEU A 17 2.10 28.23 3.94
N GLU A 18 3.41 28.43 3.95
CA GLU A 18 4.10 29.46 3.15
C GLU A 18 3.92 29.27 1.64
N SER A 19 3.72 28.03 1.20
CA SER A 19 3.40 27.74 -0.21
C SER A 19 2.02 28.25 -0.64
N GLY A 20 1.16 28.67 0.29
CA GLY A 20 -0.22 29.09 0.04
C GLY A 20 -1.17 27.93 -0.31
N ARG A 21 -0.66 26.70 -0.40
CA ARG A 21 -1.46 25.50 -0.71
C ARG A 21 -2.38 25.08 0.44
N TYR A 22 -2.05 25.47 1.66
CA TYR A 22 -2.80 25.16 2.88
C TYR A 22 -2.91 26.43 3.71
N GLN A 23 -4.09 26.67 4.28
CA GLN A 23 -4.37 27.88 5.07
C GLN A 23 -4.13 27.65 6.56
N THR A 24 -4.23 26.41 7.02
CA THR A 24 -4.11 26.06 8.44
C THR A 24 -3.26 24.82 8.67
N VAL A 25 -2.69 24.72 9.87
CA VAL A 25 -1.97 23.51 10.33
C VAL A 25 -2.88 22.28 10.29
N ASP A 26 -4.17 22.47 10.63
CA ASP A 26 -5.15 21.39 10.68
C ASP A 26 -5.43 20.79 9.30
N GLU A 27 -5.45 21.61 8.24
CA GLU A 27 -5.57 21.12 6.86
C GLU A 27 -4.36 20.24 6.47
N VAL A 28 -3.15 20.67 6.83
CA VAL A 28 -1.93 19.90 6.56
C VAL A 28 -1.96 18.55 7.29
N ILE A 29 -2.35 18.56 8.56
CA ILE A 29 -2.47 17.35 9.38
C ILE A 29 -3.56 16.42 8.83
N THR A 30 -4.72 16.96 8.47
CA THR A 30 -5.83 16.19 7.91
C THR A 30 -5.40 15.46 6.63
N VAL A 31 -4.69 16.15 5.74
CA VAL A 31 -4.18 15.51 4.51
C VAL A 31 -3.13 14.46 4.83
N ALA A 32 -2.21 14.71 5.77
CA ALA A 32 -1.21 13.74 6.17
C ALA A 32 -1.84 12.46 6.75
N LEU A 33 -2.85 12.60 7.61
CA LEU A 33 -3.57 11.47 8.20
C LEU A 33 -4.38 10.69 7.16
N ARG A 34 -4.99 11.38 6.19
CA ARG A 34 -5.69 10.70 5.08
C ARG A 34 -4.73 9.87 4.23
N LEU A 35 -3.53 10.39 3.95
CA LEU A 35 -2.49 9.67 3.21
C LEU A 35 -2.01 8.44 3.99
N LEU A 36 -1.83 8.57 5.31
CA LEU A 36 -1.48 7.44 6.17
C LEU A 36 -2.57 6.36 6.15
N ALA A 37 -3.84 6.74 6.32
CA ALA A 37 -4.95 5.80 6.30
C ALA A 37 -5.08 5.07 4.95
N ALA A 38 -4.88 5.78 3.83
CA ALA A 38 -4.90 5.18 2.50
C ALA A 38 -3.76 4.17 2.31
N GLN A 39 -2.56 4.47 2.83
CA GLN A 39 -1.43 3.54 2.80
C GLN A 39 -1.71 2.29 3.62
N ASP A 40 -2.30 2.44 4.80
CA ASP A 40 -2.66 1.30 5.65
C ASP A 40 -3.72 0.43 4.97
N GLU A 41 -4.72 1.03 4.32
CA GLU A 41 -5.76 0.32 3.58
C GLU A 41 -5.19 -0.45 2.38
N GLU A 42 -4.30 0.18 1.59
CA GLU A 42 -3.61 -0.48 0.47
C GLU A 42 -2.81 -1.70 0.95
N TYR A 43 -2.10 -1.58 2.07
CA TYR A 43 -1.35 -2.70 2.63
C TYR A 43 -2.26 -3.85 3.08
N GLN A 44 -3.40 -3.55 3.71
CA GLN A 44 -4.37 -4.57 4.10
C GLN A 44 -4.99 -5.26 2.89
N GLN A 45 -5.35 -4.51 1.84
CA GLN A 45 -5.88 -5.08 0.60
C GLN A 45 -4.84 -6.00 -0.06
N TRP A 46 -3.59 -5.57 -0.13
CA TRP A 46 -2.51 -6.40 -0.66
C TRP A 46 -2.32 -7.70 0.13
N LEU A 47 -2.37 -7.63 1.47
CA LEU A 47 -2.28 -8.82 2.32
C LEU A 47 -3.44 -9.79 2.08
N GLU A 48 -4.67 -9.28 2.01
CA GLU A 48 -5.87 -10.10 1.80
C GLU A 48 -5.83 -10.78 0.43
N GLU A 49 -5.50 -10.03 -0.62
CA GLU A 49 -5.42 -10.54 -1.98
C GLU A 49 -4.31 -11.59 -2.13
N THR A 50 -3.14 -11.32 -1.55
CA THR A 50 -2.03 -12.29 -1.55
C THR A 50 -2.40 -13.56 -0.79
N GLY A 51 -3.08 -13.43 0.35
CA GLY A 51 -3.59 -14.56 1.11
C GLY A 51 -4.55 -15.42 0.30
N LYS A 52 -5.52 -14.80 -0.40
CA LYS A 52 -6.44 -15.52 -1.30
C LYS A 52 -5.71 -16.26 -2.41
N GLN A 53 -4.70 -15.66 -3.02
CA GLN A 53 -3.93 -16.32 -4.08
C GLN A 53 -3.14 -17.53 -3.55
N ILE A 54 -2.61 -17.45 -2.34
CA ILE A 54 -1.96 -18.59 -1.67
C ILE A 54 -2.98 -19.70 -1.42
N ASP A 55 -4.16 -19.38 -0.90
CA ASP A 55 -5.21 -20.38 -0.62
C ASP A 55 -5.68 -21.08 -1.89
N VAL A 56 -5.84 -20.34 -2.99
CA VAL A 56 -6.13 -20.91 -4.31
C VAL A 56 -5.01 -21.86 -4.75
N GLY A 57 -3.75 -21.43 -4.67
CA GLY A 57 -2.61 -22.27 -5.03
C GLY A 57 -2.51 -23.55 -4.20
N LEU A 58 -2.75 -23.46 -2.89
CA LEU A 58 -2.80 -24.64 -2.00
C LEU A 58 -3.93 -25.60 -2.40
N THR A 59 -5.11 -25.06 -2.69
CA THR A 59 -6.26 -25.86 -3.15
C THR A 59 -5.95 -26.57 -4.47
N ASP A 60 -5.31 -25.89 -5.42
CA ASP A 60 -4.90 -26.47 -6.70
C ASP A 60 -3.84 -27.57 -6.51
N LEU A 61 -2.87 -27.38 -5.62
CA LEU A 61 -1.90 -28.41 -5.26
C LEU A 61 -2.59 -29.66 -4.68
N GLU A 62 -3.55 -29.49 -3.76
CA GLU A 62 -4.29 -30.59 -3.13
C GLU A 62 -5.16 -31.37 -4.14
N GLN A 63 -5.73 -30.66 -5.12
CA GLN A 63 -6.56 -31.27 -6.17
C GLN A 63 -5.72 -31.87 -7.33
N GLY A 64 -4.41 -31.63 -7.34
CA GLY A 64 -3.53 -32.06 -8.43
C GLY A 64 -3.66 -31.19 -9.69
N ASN A 65 -4.22 -29.99 -9.58
CA ASN A 65 -4.31 -28.99 -10.65
C ASN A 65 -2.96 -28.28 -10.85
N VAL A 66 -1.90 -29.06 -11.07
CA VAL A 66 -0.53 -28.59 -11.20
C VAL A 66 -0.01 -28.90 -12.60
N VAL A 67 0.84 -28.01 -13.11
CA VAL A 67 1.49 -28.17 -14.42
C VAL A 67 3.00 -28.15 -14.24
N GLU A 68 3.68 -28.99 -15.02
CA GLU A 68 5.14 -29.07 -15.01
C GLU A 68 5.75 -27.79 -15.59
N LEU A 69 6.76 -27.25 -14.88
CA LEU A 69 7.37 -25.96 -15.21
C LEU A 69 7.95 -25.93 -16.65
N ASP A 70 8.57 -27.02 -17.08
CA ASP A 70 9.16 -27.14 -18.41
C ASP A 70 8.11 -27.06 -19.53
N GLU A 71 6.88 -27.50 -19.29
CA GLU A 71 5.78 -27.40 -20.26
C GLU A 71 5.23 -25.98 -20.37
N VAL A 72 5.15 -25.28 -19.23
CA VAL A 72 4.73 -23.87 -19.16
C VAL A 72 5.72 -22.97 -19.90
N ILE A 73 7.03 -23.13 -19.65
CA ILE A 73 8.08 -22.33 -20.31
C ILE A 73 8.02 -22.47 -21.83
N LYS A 74 7.86 -23.69 -22.34
CA LYS A 74 7.74 -23.96 -23.78
C LYS A 74 6.52 -23.28 -24.42
N THR A 75 5.47 -23.03 -23.66
CA THR A 75 4.22 -22.41 -24.15
C THR A 75 4.34 -20.89 -24.17
N ILE A 76 4.95 -20.29 -23.14
CA ILE A 76 5.13 -18.83 -23.05
C ILE A 76 6.13 -18.33 -24.12
N GLN A 77 7.21 -19.07 -24.37
CA GLN A 77 8.23 -18.68 -25.36
C GLN A 77 7.78 -18.80 -26.83
N LYS A 78 6.63 -19.44 -27.07
CA LYS A 78 6.03 -19.60 -28.40
C LYS A 78 4.99 -18.53 -28.74
N SER A 79 4.62 -17.67 -27.79
CA SER A 79 3.72 -16.51 -27.98
C SER A 79 4.52 -15.25 -28.22
#